data_AF-A0A9J6DFD1-F1
#
_entry.id   AF-A0A9J6DFD1-F1
#
_cell.length_a   1.000
_cell.length_b   1.000
_cell.length_c   1.000
_cell.angle_alpha   90.00
_cell.angle_beta   90.00
_cell.angle_gamma   90.00
#
_symmetry.space_group_name_H-M   'P 1'
#
loop_
_entity.id
_entity.type
_entity.pdbx_description
1 polymer ?
#
loop_
_entity_poly.entity_id
_entity_poly.type
_entity_poly.pdbx_seq_one_letter_code
_entity_poly.pdbx_strand_id
1 'polypeptide(L)'
;MAGYSYPSTEHSTMTPWGQAGETAACRQVMHAFPSGPASVASDAYHAANCCEHVWGQDLRHLVEARAELHGGMLIVRLQSGDPPEIIVEARESVLG
;
A
#
# COMPACT_ATOMS: atom_id res chain seq x y z
N MET A 1 9.05 -23.50 -16.75
CA MET A 1 8.47 -22.14 -16.71
C MET A 1 9.38 -21.25 -15.87
N ALA A 2 9.70 -20.05 -16.34
CA ALA A 2 10.37 -19.04 -15.52
C ALA A 2 9.32 -18.29 -14.67
N GLY A 3 9.67 -17.92 -13.44
CA GLY A 3 8.82 -17.12 -12.55
C GLY A 3 9.04 -15.61 -12.76
N TYR A 4 8.02 -14.81 -12.41
CA TYR A 4 8.08 -13.34 -12.44
C TYR A 4 7.88 -12.79 -11.02
N SER A 5 8.37 -11.57 -10.79
CA SER A 5 8.19 -10.83 -9.54
C SER A 5 7.77 -9.39 -9.85
N TYR A 6 7.42 -8.65 -8.81
CA TYR A 6 7.03 -7.24 -8.87
C TYR A 6 7.66 -6.47 -7.71
N PRO A 7 7.79 -5.12 -7.82
CA PRO A 7 8.25 -4.29 -6.71
C PRO A 7 7.41 -4.49 -5.45
N SER A 8 8.06 -4.73 -4.32
CA SER A 8 7.42 -4.81 -3.01
C SER A 8 8.27 -4.09 -1.97
N THR A 9 7.65 -3.26 -1.14
CA THR A 9 8.31 -2.72 0.06
C THR A 9 8.34 -3.76 1.18
N GLU A 10 9.24 -3.56 2.12
CA GLU A 10 9.30 -4.28 3.42
C GLU A 10 9.25 -3.27 4.57
N HIS A 11 8.99 -3.74 5.79
CA HIS A 11 9.01 -2.90 6.99
C HIS A 11 10.30 -2.07 7.10
N SER A 12 11.46 -2.64 6.76
CA SER A 12 12.75 -1.95 6.77
C SER A 12 12.83 -0.76 5.80
N THR A 13 11.97 -0.70 4.80
CA THR A 13 11.88 0.43 3.86
C THR A 13 10.81 1.45 4.24
N MET A 14 9.81 1.05 5.05
CA MET A 14 8.72 1.91 5.50
C MET A 14 9.04 2.60 6.83
N THR A 15 9.57 1.86 7.81
CA THR A 15 9.77 2.36 9.18
C THR A 15 10.81 3.49 9.34
N PRO A 16 11.86 3.62 8.49
CA PRO A 16 12.81 4.72 8.60
C PRO A 16 12.22 6.11 8.38
N TRP A 17 11.05 6.20 7.74
CA TRP A 17 10.35 7.47 7.52
C TRP A 17 9.65 7.99 8.78
N GLY A 18 9.52 7.14 9.81
CA GLY A 18 8.74 7.43 11.00
C GLY A 18 7.23 7.43 10.71
N GLN A 19 6.43 7.31 11.77
CA GLN A 19 4.96 7.25 11.63
C GLN A 19 4.39 8.50 10.96
N ALA A 20 4.93 9.69 11.28
CA ALA A 20 4.56 10.94 10.62
C ALA A 20 4.95 11.00 9.13
N GLY A 21 5.87 10.13 8.68
CA GLY A 21 6.32 10.03 7.30
C GLY A 21 5.63 8.92 6.50
N GLU A 22 4.67 8.18 7.06
CA GLU A 22 4.04 7.02 6.40
C GLU A 22 3.41 7.39 5.04
N THR A 23 2.65 8.49 4.97
CA THR A 23 2.08 8.99 3.71
C THR A 23 3.16 9.34 2.68
N ALA A 24 4.28 9.92 3.12
CA ALA A 24 5.39 10.26 2.23
C ALA A 24 6.11 9.00 1.71
N ALA A 25 6.30 8.00 2.57
CA ALA A 25 6.86 6.71 2.20
C ALA A 25 5.98 6.00 1.15
N CYS A 26 4.66 5.93 1.40
CA CYS A 26 3.69 5.33 0.48
C CYS A 26 3.69 6.03 -0.89
N ARG A 27 3.64 7.37 -0.90
CA ARG A 27 3.72 8.17 -2.12
C ARG A 27 5.02 7.96 -2.90
N GLN A 28 6.15 7.85 -2.19
CA GLN A 28 7.44 7.61 -2.81
C GLN A 28 7.45 6.31 -3.63
N VAL A 29 6.79 5.25 -3.14
CA VAL A 29 6.67 3.98 -3.89
C VAL A 29 5.90 4.16 -5.18
N MET A 30 4.78 4.89 -5.13
CA MET A 30 3.93 5.17 -6.30
C MET A 30 4.69 5.94 -7.38
N HIS A 31 5.58 6.86 -6.99
CA HIS A 31 6.44 7.59 -7.93
C HIS A 31 7.62 6.76 -8.43
N ALA A 32 8.24 5.94 -7.58
CA ALA A 32 9.39 5.11 -7.95
C ALA A 32 9.00 4.01 -8.95
N PHE A 33 7.79 3.46 -8.82
CA PHE A 33 7.29 2.38 -9.67
C PHE A 33 5.98 2.79 -10.34
N PRO A 34 5.98 3.72 -11.31
CA PRO A 34 4.75 4.35 -11.82
C PRO A 34 3.84 3.41 -12.64
N SER A 35 4.33 2.24 -13.06
CA SER A 35 3.59 1.25 -13.86
C SER A 35 3.68 -0.16 -13.28
N GLY A 36 2.74 -1.03 -13.65
CA GLY A 36 2.71 -2.44 -13.22
C GLY A 36 2.24 -2.63 -11.77
N PRO A 37 2.24 -3.85 -11.21
CA PRO A 37 1.89 -4.07 -9.81
C PRO A 37 2.97 -3.50 -8.87
N ALA A 38 2.56 -2.90 -7.76
CA ALA A 38 3.45 -2.54 -6.66
C ALA A 38 2.82 -2.93 -5.32
N SER A 39 3.55 -3.69 -4.51
CA SER A 39 3.13 -4.13 -3.18
C SER A 39 3.71 -3.22 -2.10
N VAL A 40 2.87 -2.78 -1.17
CA VAL A 40 3.29 -1.91 -0.06
C VAL A 40 2.90 -2.53 1.26
N ALA A 41 3.90 -2.77 2.12
CA ALA A 41 3.70 -3.10 3.54
C ALA A 41 2.94 -1.94 4.21
N SER A 42 1.65 -2.14 4.46
CA SER A 42 0.71 -1.10 4.91
C SER A 42 0.32 -1.26 6.37
N ASP A 43 1.00 -2.13 7.10
CA ASP A 43 0.84 -2.36 8.54
C ASP A 43 2.11 -1.99 9.34
N ALA A 44 2.97 -1.15 8.76
CA ALA A 44 4.22 -0.71 9.39
C ALA A 44 3.99 0.02 10.73
N TYR A 45 2.84 0.66 10.89
CA TYR A 45 2.41 1.31 12.14
C TYR A 45 0.98 0.93 12.53
N HIS A 46 0.02 1.14 11.63
CA HIS A 46 -1.39 0.80 11.87
C HIS A 46 -2.14 0.54 10.55
N ALA A 47 -2.53 -0.71 10.30
CA ALA A 47 -3.13 -1.15 9.05
C ALA A 47 -4.39 -0.34 8.66
N ALA A 48 -5.36 -0.22 9.57
CA ALA A 48 -6.61 0.49 9.28
C ALA A 48 -6.37 1.97 8.91
N ASN A 49 -5.58 2.69 9.71
CA ASN A 49 -5.22 4.08 9.42
C ASN A 49 -4.54 4.25 8.05
N CYS A 50 -3.60 3.35 7.71
CA CYS A 50 -2.93 3.39 6.42
C CYS A 50 -3.92 3.12 5.27
N CYS A 51 -4.84 2.17 5.45
CA CYS A 51 -5.86 1.87 4.46
C CYS A 51 -6.88 3.00 4.28
N GLU A 52 -7.43 3.53 5.37
CA GLU A 52 -8.50 4.54 5.36
C GLU A 52 -7.97 5.93 4.98
N HIS A 53 -6.99 6.44 5.73
CA HIS A 53 -6.54 7.82 5.60
C HIS A 53 -5.44 7.98 4.54
N VAL A 54 -4.46 7.06 4.50
CA VAL A 54 -3.34 7.21 3.53
C VAL A 54 -3.78 6.79 2.13
N TRP A 55 -4.26 5.56 1.96
CA TRP A 55 -4.67 5.05 0.65
C TRP A 55 -6.07 5.49 0.24
N GLY A 56 -7.02 5.48 1.17
CA GLY A 56 -8.42 5.83 0.92
C GLY A 56 -8.67 7.33 0.75
N GLN A 57 -7.80 8.20 1.27
CA GLN A 57 -7.96 9.65 1.20
C GLN A 57 -6.73 10.34 0.58
N ASP A 58 -5.64 10.50 1.33
CA ASP A 58 -4.49 11.35 0.95
C ASP A 58 -3.91 11.00 -0.42
N LEU A 59 -3.78 9.70 -0.71
CA LEU A 59 -3.16 9.18 -1.93
C LEU A 59 -4.17 8.53 -2.88
N ARG A 60 -5.48 8.65 -2.61
CA ARG A 60 -6.54 8.02 -3.41
C ARG A 60 -6.40 8.31 -4.90
N HIS A 61 -6.16 9.58 -5.23
CA HIS A 61 -5.94 10.04 -6.60
C HIS A 61 -4.77 9.33 -7.30
N LEU A 62 -3.68 9.01 -6.58
CA LEU A 62 -2.56 8.27 -7.14
C LEU A 62 -2.89 6.79 -7.37
N VAL A 63 -3.68 6.19 -6.48
CA VAL A 63 -4.15 4.81 -6.62
C VAL A 63 -5.06 4.68 -7.84
N GLU A 64 -6.00 5.61 -8.00
CA GLU A 64 -6.93 5.64 -9.15
C GLU A 64 -6.18 5.92 -10.45
N ALA A 65 -5.32 6.94 -10.49
CA ALA A 65 -4.52 7.25 -11.69
C ALA A 65 -3.64 6.07 -12.11
N ARG A 66 -3.10 5.30 -11.16
CA ARG A 66 -2.33 4.09 -11.44
C ARG A 66 -3.17 2.98 -12.09
N ALA A 67 -4.43 2.82 -11.69
CA ALA A 67 -5.33 1.84 -12.30
C ALA A 67 -5.63 2.18 -13.77
N GLU A 68 -5.75 3.47 -14.09
CA GLU A 68 -5.99 3.96 -15.44
C GLU A 68 -4.74 3.92 -16.34
N LEU A 69 -3.56 4.20 -15.77
CA LEU A 69 -2.30 4.27 -16.50
C LEU A 69 -1.54 2.93 -16.44
N HIS A 70 -1.53 2.21 -17.56
CA HIS A 70 -0.68 1.02 -17.78
C HIS A 70 -0.99 -0.23 -16.92
N GLY A 71 -2.23 -0.37 -16.43
CA GLY A 71 -2.63 -1.54 -15.64
C GLY A 71 -1.87 -1.66 -14.31
N GLY A 72 -1.48 -0.53 -13.74
CA GLY A 72 -0.82 -0.51 -12.45
C GLY A 72 -1.81 -0.90 -11.35
N MET A 73 -1.37 -1.76 -10.44
CA MET A 73 -2.17 -2.18 -9.28
C MET A 73 -1.39 -1.85 -8.01
N LEU A 74 -2.05 -1.20 -7.06
CA LEU A 74 -1.57 -1.17 -5.68
C LEU A 74 -1.99 -2.49 -5.01
N ILE A 75 -1.03 -3.18 -4.42
CA ILE A 75 -1.26 -4.36 -3.58
C ILE A 75 -1.00 -3.92 -2.14
N VAL A 76 -2.06 -3.81 -1.34
CA VAL A 76 -1.96 -3.59 0.11
C VAL A 76 -1.49 -4.89 0.75
N ARG A 77 -0.29 -4.89 1.34
CA ARG A 77 0.29 -6.08 1.97
C ARG A 77 0.31 -5.90 3.49
N LEU A 78 -0.28 -6.86 4.19
CA LEU A 78 -0.39 -6.93 5.64
C LEU A 78 0.46 -8.11 6.12
N GLN A 79 1.38 -7.88 7.05
CA GLN A 79 2.33 -8.89 7.56
C GLN A 79 2.09 -9.24 9.05
N SER A 80 1.17 -8.56 9.72
CA SER A 80 0.82 -8.73 11.14
C SER A 80 -0.70 -8.75 11.37
N GLY A 81 -1.13 -9.24 12.54
CA GLY A 81 -2.54 -9.38 12.92
C GLY A 81 -3.13 -10.77 12.71
N ASP A 82 -4.40 -10.97 13.10
CA ASP A 82 -5.15 -12.19 12.80
C ASP A 82 -5.69 -12.13 11.36
N PRO A 83 -5.33 -13.05 10.44
CA PRO A 83 -5.67 -12.95 9.03
C PRO A 83 -7.15 -12.67 8.70
N PRO A 84 -8.16 -13.36 9.29
CA PRO A 84 -9.55 -13.06 8.96
C PRO A 84 -9.98 -11.67 9.42
N GLU A 85 -9.57 -11.23 10.61
CA GLU A 85 -9.94 -9.94 11.17
C GLU A 85 -9.33 -8.78 10.37
N ILE A 86 -8.03 -8.84 10.11
CA ILE A 86 -7.30 -7.75 9.46
C ILE A 86 -7.71 -7.57 7.99
N ILE A 87 -8.08 -8.66 7.31
CA ILE A 87 -8.59 -8.59 5.93
C ILE A 87 -9.95 -7.89 5.89
N VAL A 88 -10.83 -8.20 6.84
CA VAL A 88 -12.14 -7.53 6.94
C VAL A 88 -11.95 -6.05 7.23
N GLU A 89 -11.15 -5.72 8.25
CA GLU A 89 -10.89 -4.32 8.63
C GLU A 89 -10.30 -3.50 7.47
N ALA A 90 -9.27 -4.02 6.78
CA ALA A 90 -8.68 -3.35 5.64
C ALA A 90 -9.66 -3.18 4.47
N ARG A 91 -10.51 -4.19 4.22
CA ARG A 91 -11.53 -4.12 3.16
C ARG A 91 -12.56 -3.05 3.45
N GLU A 92 -13.08 -2.98 4.67
CA GLU A 92 -14.04 -1.96 5.06
C GLU A 92 -13.41 -0.56 5.04
N SER A 93 -12.13 -0.43 5.42
CA SER A 93 -11.40 0.85 5.41
C SER A 93 -11.18 1.44 4.01
N VAL A 94 -11.07 0.60 2.98
CA VAL A 94 -10.78 1.04 1.60
C VAL A 94 -12.06 1.27 0.76
N LEU A 95 -13.13 0.55 1.08
CA LEU A 95 -14.40 0.57 0.35
C LEU A 95 -15.50 1.40 1.03
N GLY A 96 -15.30 1.76 2.30
CA GLY A 96 -16.22 2.57 3.09
C GLY A 96 -16.36 4.01 2.60
#